data_AF-B8C6I9-F1
#
_entry.id   AF-B8C6I9-F1
#
_cell.length_a   1.000
_cell.length_b   1.000
_cell.length_c   1.000
_cell.angle_alpha   90.00
_cell.angle_beta   90.00
_cell.angle_gamma   90.00
#
_symmetry.space_group_name_H-M   'P 1'
#
loop_
_entity.id
_entity.type
_entity.pdbx_description
1 polymer ?
#
loop_
_entity_poly.entity_id
_entity_poly.type
_entity_poly.pdbx_seq_one_letter_code
_entity_poly.pdbx_strand_id
1 'polypeptide(L)'
;MPEKPTLSPEDKLRESATTFIADITARLGKGVEEPPELEALRVVRDDEGSDVKVLALKIYELMIEQGMKYDVDANTGVLTPTQFDIKNNLDVPEVKAEFNHLYKYGMELIRRGMIDVEVAKDVVKTRLIERTGLTPEEFDEWLGY
;
A
#
# COMPACT_ATOMS: atom_id res chain seq x y z
N MET A 1 7.16 32.75 -20.08
CA MET A 1 7.02 31.27 -20.10
C MET A 1 5.59 30.98 -19.66
N PRO A 2 4.81 30.15 -20.37
CA PRO A 2 3.50 29.75 -19.87
C PRO A 2 3.71 28.94 -18.58
N GLU A 3 2.95 29.27 -17.54
CA GLU A 3 2.92 28.50 -16.30
C GLU A 3 2.55 27.05 -16.63
N LYS A 4 3.35 26.08 -16.16
CA LYS A 4 2.98 24.67 -16.29
C LYS A 4 1.64 24.48 -15.59
N PRO A 5 0.66 23.78 -16.18
CA PRO A 5 -0.61 23.51 -15.53
C PRO A 5 -0.37 22.87 -14.17
N THR A 6 -0.78 23.52 -13.09
CA THR A 6 -0.77 22.96 -11.75
C THR A 6 -1.93 21.96 -11.67
N LEU A 7 -1.62 20.67 -11.78
CA LEU A 7 -2.60 19.60 -11.57
C LEU A 7 -3.26 19.74 -10.20
N SER A 8 -4.58 19.49 -10.15
CA SER A 8 -5.31 19.48 -8.88
C SER A 8 -4.78 18.34 -7.98
N PRO A 9 -5.00 18.40 -6.66
CA PRO A 9 -4.63 17.30 -5.76
C PRO A 9 -5.24 15.95 -6.16
N GLU A 10 -6.45 15.96 -6.70
CA GLU A 10 -7.13 14.78 -7.23
C GLU A 10 -6.42 14.24 -8.48
N ASP A 11 -6.12 15.10 -9.45
CA ASP A 11 -5.44 14.69 -10.68
C ASP A 11 -4.05 14.10 -10.38
N LYS A 12 -3.33 14.69 -9.42
CA LYS A 12 -2.04 14.15 -8.94
C LYS A 12 -2.19 12.77 -8.35
N LEU A 13 -3.28 12.51 -7.63
CA LEU A 13 -3.54 11.20 -7.03
C LEU A 13 -3.93 10.17 -8.10
N ARG A 14 -4.72 10.56 -9.10
CA ARG A 14 -5.05 9.71 -10.26
C ARG A 14 -3.81 9.42 -11.12
N GLU A 15 -2.94 10.39 -11.32
CA GLU A 15 -1.65 10.19 -11.98
C GLU A 15 -0.73 9.24 -11.18
N SER A 16 -0.71 9.40 -9.85
CA SER A 16 0.02 8.50 -8.95
C SER A 16 -0.54 7.08 -9.04
N ALA A 17 -1.86 6.90 -9.01
CA ALA A 17 -2.51 5.61 -9.18
C ALA A 17 -2.17 4.98 -10.54
N THR A 18 -2.20 5.78 -11.61
CA THR A 18 -1.85 5.32 -12.96
C THR A 18 -0.41 4.81 -13.03
N THR A 19 0.52 5.59 -12.49
CA THR A 19 1.93 5.23 -12.43
C THR A 19 2.14 3.97 -11.60
N PHE A 20 1.45 3.87 -10.46
CA PHE A 20 1.59 2.73 -9.57
C PHE A 20 1.03 1.43 -10.17
N ILE A 21 -0.14 1.50 -10.81
CA ILE A 21 -0.70 0.37 -11.56
C ILE A 21 0.26 -0.09 -12.65
N ALA A 22 0.81 0.87 -13.42
CA ALA A 22 1.72 0.56 -14.52
C ALA A 22 3.02 -0.09 -14.01
N ASP A 23 3.61 0.42 -12.92
CA ASP A 23 4.82 -0.12 -12.32
C ASP A 23 4.62 -1.56 -11.84
N ILE A 24 3.57 -1.83 -11.06
CA ILE A 24 3.28 -3.18 -10.58
C ILE A 24 3.02 -4.11 -11.76
N THR A 25 2.15 -3.73 -12.69
CA THR A 25 1.81 -4.58 -13.85
C THR A 25 3.05 -4.93 -14.67
N ALA A 26 3.97 -3.98 -14.87
CA ALA A 26 5.21 -4.21 -15.62
C ALA A 26 6.21 -5.11 -14.89
N ARG A 27 6.17 -5.10 -13.55
CA ARG A 27 7.11 -5.85 -12.70
C ARG A 27 6.58 -7.23 -12.31
N LEU A 28 5.31 -7.54 -12.50
CA LEU A 28 4.77 -8.87 -12.18
C LEU A 28 5.49 -9.96 -12.97
N GLY A 29 6.03 -10.95 -12.26
CA GLY A 29 6.73 -12.08 -12.87
C GLY A 29 5.82 -12.91 -13.77
N LYS A 30 6.42 -13.63 -14.72
CA LYS A 30 5.67 -14.54 -15.59
C LYS A 30 4.96 -15.62 -14.77
N GLY A 31 3.63 -15.68 -14.88
CA GLY A 31 2.81 -16.65 -14.15
C GLY A 31 2.49 -16.25 -12.70
N VAL A 32 2.84 -15.04 -12.29
CA VAL A 32 2.43 -14.45 -11.01
C VAL A 32 1.03 -13.85 -11.18
N GLU A 33 0.12 -14.19 -10.29
CA GLU A 33 -1.24 -13.65 -10.29
C GLU A 33 -1.25 -12.18 -9.84
N GLU A 34 -2.02 -11.34 -10.54
CA GLU A 34 -2.21 -9.94 -10.14
C GLU A 34 -2.95 -9.88 -8.80
N PRO A 35 -2.52 -9.01 -7.86
CA PRO A 35 -3.26 -8.86 -6.63
C PRO A 35 -4.64 -8.24 -6.92
N PRO A 36 -5.73 -8.69 -6.27
CA PRO A 36 -7.07 -8.15 -6.51
C PRO A 36 -7.17 -6.65 -6.24
N GLU A 37 -6.29 -6.11 -5.39
CA GLU A 37 -6.16 -4.67 -5.11
C GLU A 37 -5.73 -3.85 -6.33
N LEU A 38 -5.01 -4.46 -7.28
CA LEU A 38 -4.60 -3.80 -8.52
C LEU A 38 -5.82 -3.50 -9.39
N GLU A 39 -6.70 -4.48 -9.55
CA GLU A 39 -7.95 -4.30 -10.29
C GLU A 39 -8.91 -3.37 -9.54
N ALA A 40 -9.00 -3.50 -8.21
CA ALA A 40 -9.80 -2.58 -7.40
C ALA A 40 -9.34 -1.11 -7.56
N LEU A 41 -8.03 -0.87 -7.66
CA LEU A 41 -7.50 0.46 -7.91
C LEU A 41 -7.79 0.93 -9.35
N ARG A 42 -7.70 0.05 -10.36
CA ARG A 42 -8.07 0.38 -11.75
C ARG A 42 -9.53 0.84 -11.84
N VAL A 43 -10.44 0.08 -11.23
CA VAL A 43 -11.87 0.39 -11.20
C VAL A 43 -12.13 1.77 -10.56
N VAL A 44 -11.54 2.05 -9.41
CA VAL A 44 -11.73 3.34 -8.72
C VAL A 44 -11.07 4.49 -9.48
N ARG A 45 -9.90 4.29 -10.09
CA ARG A 45 -9.23 5.31 -10.91
C ARG A 45 -10.06 5.71 -12.13
N ASP A 46 -10.69 4.74 -12.78
CA ASP A 46 -11.46 4.94 -14.03
C ASP A 46 -12.89 5.42 -13.77
N ASP A 47 -13.35 5.36 -12.52
CA ASP A 47 -14.63 5.94 -12.10
C ASP A 47 -14.49 7.45 -11.86
N GLU A 48 -15.07 8.25 -12.76
CA GLU A 48 -15.12 9.72 -12.64
C GLU A 48 -15.95 10.18 -11.42
N GLY A 49 -16.82 9.32 -10.88
CA GLY A 49 -17.60 9.59 -9.67
C GLY A 49 -16.92 9.19 -8.36
N SER A 50 -15.72 8.58 -8.42
CA SER A 50 -15.04 8.08 -7.23
C SER A 50 -14.55 9.20 -6.32
N ASP A 51 -14.79 9.07 -5.01
CA ASP A 51 -14.20 9.98 -4.01
C ASP A 51 -12.67 9.82 -3.96
N VAL A 52 -11.95 10.94 -3.88
CA VAL A 52 -10.50 11.03 -3.63
C VAL A 52 -10.07 10.17 -2.45
N LYS A 53 -10.90 10.09 -1.39
CA LYS A 53 -10.58 9.23 -0.23
C LYS A 53 -10.61 7.75 -0.57
N VAL A 54 -11.54 7.33 -1.43
CA VAL A 54 -11.63 5.94 -1.89
C VAL A 54 -10.42 5.61 -2.77
N LEU A 55 -10.00 6.54 -3.63
CA LEU A 55 -8.79 6.39 -4.44
C LEU A 55 -7.53 6.26 -3.56
N ALA A 56 -7.36 7.15 -2.57
CA ALA A 56 -6.24 7.12 -1.64
C ALA A 56 -6.21 5.79 -0.84
N LEU A 57 -7.39 5.32 -0.42
CA LEU A 57 -7.54 4.04 0.25
C LEU A 57 -7.08 2.88 -0.64
N LYS A 58 -7.50 2.81 -1.92
CA LYS A 58 -7.09 1.74 -2.83
C LYS A 58 -5.60 1.73 -3.13
N ILE A 59 -4.98 2.91 -3.22
CA ILE A 59 -3.52 3.02 -3.33
C ILE A 59 -2.86 2.44 -2.07
N TYR A 60 -3.36 2.79 -0.89
CA TYR A 60 -2.80 2.31 0.37
C TYR A 60 -2.93 0.78 0.52
N GLU A 61 -4.10 0.23 0.21
CA GLU A 61 -4.33 -1.23 0.23
C GLU A 61 -3.37 -1.95 -0.71
N LEU A 62 -3.24 -1.48 -1.96
CA LEU A 62 -2.33 -2.08 -2.93
C LEU A 62 -0.87 -2.00 -2.47
N MET A 63 -0.46 -0.89 -1.85
CA MET A 63 0.89 -0.73 -1.33
C MET A 63 1.18 -1.71 -0.19
N ILE A 64 0.23 -1.92 0.74
CA ILE A 64 0.36 -2.94 1.78
C ILE A 64 0.50 -4.32 1.13
N GLU A 65 -0.37 -4.67 0.20
CA GLU A 65 -0.34 -6.00 -0.41
C GLU A 65 0.92 -6.24 -1.23
N GLN A 66 1.44 -5.22 -1.92
CA GLN A 66 2.73 -5.30 -2.58
C GLN A 66 3.83 -5.63 -1.58
N GLY A 67 3.98 -4.84 -0.51
CA GLY A 67 5.04 -5.03 0.48
C GLY A 67 4.92 -6.34 1.27
N MET A 68 3.70 -6.85 1.45
CA MET A 68 3.44 -8.03 2.28
C MET A 68 3.29 -9.35 1.52
N LYS A 69 3.07 -9.32 0.19
CA LYS A 69 2.88 -10.54 -0.62
C LYS A 69 3.95 -10.74 -1.69
N TYR A 70 4.78 -9.73 -1.98
CA TYR A 70 5.73 -9.82 -3.08
C TYR A 70 7.12 -9.37 -2.64
N ASP A 71 8.11 -10.17 -3.01
CA ASP A 71 9.52 -9.79 -2.94
C ASP A 71 9.93 -9.17 -4.28
N VAL A 72 10.85 -8.21 -4.23
CA VAL A 72 11.47 -7.63 -5.43
C VAL A 72 12.75 -8.40 -5.71
N ASP A 73 12.82 -9.08 -6.86
CA ASP A 73 14.06 -9.69 -7.33
C ASP A 73 15.11 -8.59 -7.57
N ALA A 74 16.22 -8.65 -6.83
CA ALA A 74 17.25 -7.61 -6.85
C ALA A 74 17.97 -7.46 -8.21
N ASN A 75 17.91 -8.47 -9.08
CA ASN A 75 18.62 -8.47 -10.35
C ASN A 75 17.74 -7.98 -11.51
N THR A 76 16.44 -8.21 -11.41
CA THR A 76 15.48 -8.00 -12.51
C THR A 76 14.41 -6.97 -12.16
N GLY A 77 14.23 -6.64 -10.89
CA GLY A 77 13.16 -5.78 -10.39
C GLY A 77 11.77 -6.43 -10.40
N VAL A 78 11.70 -7.71 -10.76
CA VAL A 78 10.46 -8.48 -10.89
C VAL A 78 9.86 -8.78 -9.53
N LEU A 79 8.55 -8.66 -9.42
CA LEU A 79 7.78 -9.05 -8.25
C LEU A 79 7.50 -10.55 -8.30
N THR A 80 7.97 -11.27 -7.28
CA THR A 80 7.69 -12.69 -7.07
C THR A 80 6.96 -12.88 -5.76
N PRO A 81 6.01 -13.83 -5.64
CA PRO A 81 5.31 -14.09 -4.39
C PRO A 81 6.30 -14.35 -3.24
N THR A 82 6.13 -13.63 -2.14
CA THR A 82 6.97 -13.80 -0.97
C THR A 82 6.77 -15.20 -0.38
N GLN A 83 7.88 -15.84 -0.02
CA GLN A 83 7.86 -17.09 0.77
C GLN A 83 8.10 -16.81 2.25
N PHE A 84 8.12 -15.52 2.62
CA PHE A 84 8.53 -15.07 3.93
C PHE A 84 7.39 -15.23 4.94
N ASP A 85 7.64 -16.00 5.99
CA ASP A 85 6.69 -16.18 7.09
C ASP A 85 6.80 -15.01 8.07
N ILE A 86 5.96 -14.00 7.87
CA ILE A 86 5.97 -12.76 8.68
C ILE A 86 5.91 -13.07 10.17
N LYS A 87 5.02 -13.98 10.60
CA LYS A 87 4.75 -14.24 12.01
C LYS A 87 5.97 -14.82 12.74
N ASN A 88 6.77 -15.61 12.04
CA ASN A 88 7.96 -16.25 12.59
C ASN A 88 9.24 -15.42 12.45
N ASN A 89 9.16 -14.21 11.89
CA ASN A 89 10.32 -13.38 11.59
C ASN A 89 10.11 -11.90 12.01
N LEU A 90 9.32 -11.66 13.05
CA LEU A 90 9.06 -10.30 13.57
C LEU A 90 10.30 -9.62 14.18
N ASP A 91 11.35 -10.39 14.47
CA ASP A 91 12.65 -9.91 14.96
C ASP A 91 13.57 -9.44 13.82
N VAL A 92 13.25 -9.74 12.57
CA VAL A 92 14.02 -9.30 11.40
C VAL A 92 13.84 -7.78 11.21
N PRO A 93 14.93 -6.98 11.23
CA PRO A 93 14.84 -5.53 11.14
C PRO A 93 14.12 -5.01 9.90
N GLU A 94 14.32 -5.67 8.76
CA GLU A 94 13.73 -5.31 7.47
C GLU A 94 12.19 -5.48 7.49
N VAL A 95 11.70 -6.52 8.16
CA VAL A 95 10.25 -6.76 8.34
C VAL A 95 9.67 -5.63 9.17
N LYS A 96 10.28 -5.34 10.33
CA LYS A 96 9.84 -4.24 11.19
C LYS A 96 9.90 -2.89 10.46
N ALA A 97 10.92 -2.66 9.64
CA ALA A 97 11.06 -1.43 8.86
C ALA A 97 9.93 -1.27 7.83
N GLU A 98 9.58 -2.35 7.12
CA GLU A 98 8.49 -2.34 6.13
C GLU A 98 7.14 -2.08 6.80
N PHE A 99 6.83 -2.78 7.89
CA PHE A 99 5.61 -2.54 8.67
C PHE A 99 5.55 -1.11 9.21
N ASN A 100 6.66 -0.59 9.71
CA ASN A 100 6.73 0.79 10.20
C ASN A 100 6.49 1.81 9.07
N HIS A 101 7.02 1.55 7.87
CA HIS A 101 6.79 2.38 6.70
C HIS A 101 5.31 2.42 6.32
N LEU A 102 4.67 1.25 6.18
CA LEU A 102 3.26 1.13 5.82
C LEU A 102 2.34 1.78 6.88
N TYR A 103 2.60 1.52 8.16
CA TYR A 103 1.85 2.11 9.27
C TYR A 103 1.97 3.65 9.30
N LYS A 104 3.19 4.18 9.12
CA LYS A 104 3.42 5.63 9.02
C LYS A 104 2.72 6.25 7.82
N TYR A 105 2.69 5.55 6.69
CA TYR A 105 2.01 6.04 5.52
C TYR A 105 0.50 6.16 5.76
N GLY A 106 -0.14 5.16 6.38
CA GLY A 106 -1.53 5.26 6.82
C GLY A 106 -1.80 6.47 7.72
N MET A 107 -0.94 6.71 8.72
CA MET A 107 -1.04 7.90 9.58
C MET A 107 -0.88 9.22 8.81
N GLU A 108 -0.01 9.27 7.80
CA GLU A 108 0.14 10.46 6.96
C GLU A 108 -1.10 10.72 6.10
N LEU A 109 -1.73 9.67 5.56
CA LEU A 109 -2.99 9.80 4.82
C LEU A 109 -4.12 10.33 5.71
N ILE A 110 -4.20 9.86 6.97
CA ILE A 110 -5.12 10.42 7.97
C ILE A 110 -4.83 11.90 8.20
N ARG A 111 -3.56 12.26 8.45
CA ARG A 111 -3.14 13.64 8.73
C ARG A 111 -3.50 14.60 7.58
N ARG A 112 -3.42 14.11 6.33
CA ARG A 112 -3.78 14.88 5.12
C ARG A 112 -5.28 14.91 4.84
N GLY A 113 -6.10 14.24 5.65
CA GLY A 113 -7.54 14.11 5.40
C GLY A 113 -7.88 13.25 4.18
N MET A 114 -6.94 12.43 3.71
CA MET A 114 -7.11 11.56 2.54
C MET A 114 -7.77 10.22 2.89
N ILE A 115 -7.73 9.80 4.16
CA ILE A 115 -8.47 8.63 4.65
C ILE A 115 -9.01 8.96 6.04
N ASP A 116 -10.20 8.46 6.36
CA ASP A 116 -10.79 8.59 7.69
C ASP A 116 -10.10 7.66 8.70
N VAL A 117 -9.97 8.12 9.95
CA VAL A 117 -9.25 7.41 11.02
C VAL A 117 -9.77 5.98 11.20
N GLU A 118 -11.08 5.79 11.26
CA GLU A 118 -11.68 4.48 11.50
C GLU A 118 -11.44 3.52 10.32
N VAL A 119 -11.50 4.05 9.09
CA VAL A 119 -11.20 3.26 7.87
C VAL A 119 -9.74 2.83 7.87
N ALA A 120 -8.82 3.74 8.20
CA ALA A 120 -7.40 3.42 8.27
C ALA A 120 -7.08 2.39 9.37
N LYS A 121 -7.74 2.47 10.53
CA LYS A 121 -7.60 1.48 11.61
C LYS A 121 -8.06 0.10 11.16
N ASP A 122 -9.19 -0.01 10.48
CA ASP A 122 -9.69 -1.29 9.97
C ASP A 122 -8.73 -1.91 8.95
N VAL A 123 -8.17 -1.10 8.05
CA VAL A 123 -7.15 -1.54 7.09
C VAL A 123 -5.89 -2.01 7.79
N VAL A 124 -5.37 -1.23 8.74
CA VAL A 124 -4.17 -1.61 9.50
C VAL A 124 -4.40 -2.91 10.27
N LYS A 125 -5.56 -3.03 10.94
CA LYS A 125 -5.90 -4.24 11.69
C LYS A 125 -5.93 -5.47 10.79
N THR A 126 -6.69 -5.41 9.70
CA THR A 126 -6.92 -6.57 8.82
C THR A 126 -5.72 -6.90 7.94
N ARG A 127 -4.99 -5.89 7.45
CA ARG A 127 -3.93 -6.11 6.47
C ARG A 127 -2.52 -6.11 7.05
N LEU A 128 -2.30 -5.53 8.24
CA LEU A 128 -0.99 -5.54 8.91
C LEU A 128 -1.02 -6.39 10.19
N ILE A 129 -1.83 -6.01 11.18
CA ILE A 129 -1.79 -6.60 12.53
C ILE A 129 -2.12 -8.10 12.51
N GLU A 130 -3.15 -8.50 11.77
CA GLU A 130 -3.52 -9.93 11.67
C GLU A 130 -2.39 -10.80 11.09
N ARG A 131 -1.46 -10.24 10.30
CA ARG A 131 -0.32 -10.97 9.73
C ARG A 131 0.81 -11.21 10.73
N THR A 132 0.92 -10.36 11.75
CA THR A 132 1.92 -10.54 12.81
C THR A 132 1.43 -11.50 13.89
N GLY A 133 0.12 -11.65 14.04
CA GLY A 133 -0.49 -12.42 15.13
C GLY A 133 -0.39 -11.75 16.49
N LEU A 134 -0.01 -10.47 16.53
CA LEU A 134 0.00 -9.62 17.72
C LEU A 134 -1.38 -9.00 17.97
N THR A 135 -1.66 -8.58 19.20
CA THR A 135 -2.78 -7.66 19.45
C THR A 135 -2.44 -6.26 18.92
N PRO A 136 -3.42 -5.34 18.77
CA PRO A 136 -3.12 -3.97 18.38
C PRO A 136 -2.13 -3.25 19.29
N GLU A 137 -2.25 -3.46 20.60
CA GLU A 137 -1.36 -2.85 21.59
C GLU A 137 0.07 -3.41 21.49
N GLU A 138 0.20 -4.73 21.34
CA GLU A 138 1.50 -5.39 21.14
C GLU A 138 2.15 -4.98 19.81
N PHE A 139 1.34 -4.76 18.77
CA PHE A 139 1.82 -4.29 17.48
C PHE A 139 2.36 -2.87 17.54
N ASP A 140 1.66 -1.96 18.23
CA ASP A 140 2.13 -0.59 18.44
C ASP A 140 3.45 -0.58 19.23
N GLU A 141 3.53 -1.36 20.32
CA GLU A 141 4.77 -1.52 21.11
C GLU A 141 5.91 -2.11 20.26
N TRP A 142 5.61 -3.15 19.48
CA TRP A 142 6.58 -3.77 18.57
C TRP A 142 7.09 -2.77 17.54
N LEU A 143 6.27 -1.85 17.05
CA LEU A 143 6.68 -0.79 16.13
C LEU A 143 7.40 0.39 16.82
N GLY A 144 7.29 0.51 18.15
CA GLY A 144 7.89 1.56 18.96
C GLY A 144 7.03 2.81 19.10
N TYR A 145 5.70 2.64 19.14
CA TYR A 145 4.72 3.70 19.41
C TYR A 145 4.22 3.71 20.85
#